data_AF-A0A0F9PNT1-F1
#
_entry.id   AF-A0A0F9PNT1-F1
#
_cell.length_a   1.000
_cell.length_b   1.000
_cell.length_c   1.000
_cell.angle_alpha   90.00
_cell.angle_beta   90.00
_cell.angle_gamma   90.00
#
_symmetry.space_group_name_H-M   'P 1'
#
loop_
_entity.id
_entity.type
_entity.pdbx_description
1 polymer ?
#
loop_
_entity_poly.entity_id
_entity_poly.type
_entity_poly.pdbx_seq_one_letter_code
_entity_poly.pdbx_strand_id
1 'polypeptide(L)'
;MTIQESRIRTIAITMAAALVSVFFIWIFQNQPQEPEPPNFDTLCVVTRVIDGDTIECDNVVIRLIGIDAPEINWSSTGSRSTGPGFESQQALIRILSPLPRLIGLNFNNRLADIYGRVLAHTYLLDGESIQQLMLDRGYAKIREVF
;
A
#
# COMPACT_ATOMS: atom_id res chain seq x y z
N MET A 1 3.27 -68.28 -8.56
CA MET A 1 3.41 -66.88 -9.04
C MET A 1 4.64 -66.83 -9.93
N THR A 2 4.49 -66.41 -11.19
CA THR A 2 5.59 -66.48 -12.18
C THR A 2 6.45 -65.20 -12.14
N ILE A 3 7.73 -65.29 -12.53
CA ILE A 3 8.69 -64.15 -12.52
C ILE A 3 8.15 -62.93 -13.30
N GLN A 4 7.37 -63.19 -14.36
CA GLN A 4 6.71 -62.18 -15.18
C GLN A 4 5.70 -61.33 -14.37
N GLU A 5 4.86 -61.96 -13.54
CA GLU A 5 3.85 -61.28 -12.71
C GLU A 5 4.49 -60.41 -11.62
N SER A 6 5.62 -60.85 -11.05
CA SER A 6 6.39 -60.08 -10.06
C SER A 6 6.99 -58.80 -10.66
N ARG A 7 7.52 -58.86 -11.88
CA ARG A 7 8.07 -57.69 -12.60
C ARG A 7 6.99 -56.68 -12.95
N ILE A 8 5.84 -57.13 -13.45
CA ILE A 8 4.71 -56.25 -13.80
C ILE A 8 4.19 -55.50 -12.57
N ARG A 9 4.04 -56.18 -11.42
CA ARG A 9 3.63 -55.54 -10.17
C ARG A 9 4.64 -54.50 -9.68
N THR A 10 5.92 -54.81 -9.76
CA THR A 10 7.00 -53.89 -9.34
C THR A 10 7.04 -52.64 -10.23
N ILE A 11 6.87 -52.79 -11.55
CA ILE A 11 6.77 -51.67 -12.50
C ILE A 11 5.51 -50.84 -12.22
N ALA A 12 4.36 -51.47 -11.98
CA ALA A 12 3.12 -50.74 -11.66
C ALA A 12 3.23 -49.95 -10.34
N ILE A 13 3.85 -50.51 -9.31
CA ILE A 13 4.08 -49.84 -8.02
C ILE A 13 5.03 -48.65 -8.17
N THR A 14 6.13 -48.81 -8.91
CA THR A 14 7.10 -47.72 -9.14
C THR A 14 6.52 -46.60 -10.00
N MET A 15 5.73 -46.94 -11.03
CA MET A 15 4.97 -45.96 -11.83
C MET A 15 3.96 -45.20 -10.98
N ALA A 16 3.19 -45.89 -10.14
CA ALA A 16 2.24 -45.24 -9.23
C ALA A 16 2.95 -44.31 -8.24
N ALA A 17 4.07 -44.74 -7.65
CA ALA A 17 4.87 -43.93 -6.75
C ALA A 17 5.45 -42.68 -7.44
N ALA A 18 5.89 -42.80 -8.71
CA ALA A 18 6.37 -41.68 -9.51
C ALA A 18 5.25 -40.67 -9.80
N LEU A 19 4.05 -41.14 -10.17
CA LEU A 19 2.89 -40.27 -10.42
C LEU A 19 2.45 -39.52 -9.15
N VAL A 20 2.43 -40.19 -8.00
CA VAL A 20 2.17 -39.56 -6.71
C VAL A 20 3.22 -38.48 -6.41
N SER A 21 4.50 -38.77 -6.65
CA SER A 21 5.58 -37.80 -6.44
C SER A 21 5.46 -36.58 -7.36
N VAL A 22 5.13 -36.78 -8.64
CA VAL A 22 4.88 -35.67 -9.60
C VAL A 22 3.68 -34.84 -9.18
N PHE A 23 2.60 -35.47 -8.70
CA PHE A 23 1.43 -34.76 -8.19
C PHE A 23 1.77 -33.91 -6.96
N PHE A 24 2.56 -34.43 -6.02
CA PHE A 24 3.04 -33.66 -4.87
C PHE A 24 3.99 -32.52 -5.26
N ILE A 25 4.89 -32.72 -6.22
CA ILE A 25 5.76 -31.65 -6.75
C ILE A 25 4.92 -30.56 -7.40
N TRP A 26 3.93 -30.94 -8.20
CA TRP A 26 3.00 -29.98 -8.82
C TRP A 26 2.20 -29.20 -7.77
N ILE A 27 1.69 -29.84 -6.71
CA ILE A 27 1.03 -29.15 -5.60
C ILE A 27 1.99 -28.16 -4.92
N PHE A 28 3.24 -28.58 -4.67
CA PHE A 28 4.22 -27.78 -3.95
C PHE A 28 4.72 -26.58 -4.78
N GLN A 29 4.88 -26.76 -6.10
CA GLN A 29 5.27 -25.69 -7.02
C GLN A 29 4.13 -24.71 -7.32
N ASN A 30 2.87 -25.16 -7.23
CA ASN A 30 1.69 -24.32 -7.44
C ASN A 30 1.06 -23.84 -6.13
N GLN A 31 1.85 -23.73 -5.06
CA GLN A 31 1.42 -22.98 -3.88
C GLN A 31 1.25 -21.50 -4.29
N PRO A 32 0.12 -20.86 -3.97
CA PRO A 32 -0.01 -19.42 -4.11
C PRO A 32 1.11 -18.75 -3.30
N GLN A 33 1.95 -17.95 -3.94
CA GLN A 33 2.90 -17.15 -3.20
C GLN A 33 2.09 -16.11 -2.42
N GLU A 34 2.13 -16.16 -1.08
CA GLU A 34 1.57 -15.07 -0.29
C GLU A 34 2.30 -13.78 -0.69
N PRO A 35 1.58 -12.66 -0.90
CA PRO A 35 2.22 -11.39 -1.21
C PRO A 35 3.21 -11.08 -0.09
N GLU A 36 4.42 -10.68 -0.47
CA GLU A 36 5.42 -10.22 0.49
C GLU A 36 4.79 -9.07 1.30
N PRO A 37 4.93 -9.06 2.64
CA PRO A 37 4.39 -7.98 3.44
C PRO A 37 4.95 -6.64 2.94
N PRO A 38 4.14 -5.58 2.95
CA PRO A 38 4.59 -4.25 2.57
C PRO A 38 5.82 -3.85 3.39
N ASN A 39 6.87 -3.36 2.72
CA ASN A 39 8.07 -2.85 3.38
C ASN A 39 7.96 -1.33 3.57
N PHE A 40 8.05 -0.88 4.82
CA PHE A 40 7.99 0.53 5.21
C PHE A 40 9.29 0.93 5.91
N ASP A 41 9.83 2.12 5.58
CA ASP A 41 11.00 2.68 6.29
C ASP A 41 10.66 2.94 7.77
N THR A 42 9.45 3.42 8.03
CA THR A 42 8.91 3.58 9.39
C THR A 42 7.39 3.55 9.39
N LEU A 43 6.82 3.36 10.58
CA LEU A 43 5.40 3.57 10.86
C LEU A 43 5.20 4.92 11.52
N CYS A 44 4.01 5.48 11.38
CA CYS A 44 3.64 6.74 12.02
C CYS A 44 2.13 6.81 12.27
N VAL A 45 1.73 7.48 13.36
CA VAL A 45 0.31 7.65 13.73
C VAL A 45 -0.22 8.99 13.24
N VAL A 46 -1.11 8.94 12.25
CA VAL A 46 -1.81 10.14 11.76
C VAL A 46 -2.78 10.64 12.83
N THR A 47 -2.63 11.90 13.22
CA THR A 47 -3.48 12.58 14.19
C THR A 47 -4.46 13.54 13.52
N ARG A 48 -4.08 14.12 12.37
CA ARG A 48 -4.86 15.13 11.68
C ARG A 48 -4.55 15.17 10.19
N VAL A 49 -5.58 15.39 9.37
CA VAL A 49 -5.41 15.75 7.95
C VAL A 49 -5.43 17.28 7.85
N ILE A 50 -4.39 17.86 7.24
CA ILE A 50 -4.24 19.31 7.09
C ILE A 50 -4.85 19.76 5.75
N ASP A 51 -4.47 19.12 4.65
CA ASP A 51 -5.02 19.34 3.31
C ASP A 51 -5.02 18.02 2.51
N GLY A 52 -5.47 18.01 1.25
CA GLY A 52 -5.61 16.83 0.38
C GLY A 52 -4.31 16.07 0.07
N ASP A 53 -3.16 16.57 0.49
CA ASP A 53 -1.87 15.90 0.35
C ASP A 53 -0.89 16.23 1.48
N THR A 54 -1.40 16.75 2.59
CA THR A 54 -0.60 17.12 3.76
C THR A 54 -1.29 16.62 5.03
N ILE A 55 -0.57 15.85 5.84
CA ILE A 55 -1.06 15.27 7.10
C ILE A 55 -0.15 15.66 8.26
N GLU A 56 -0.68 15.56 9.47
CA GLU A 56 0.11 15.55 10.70
C GLU A 56 0.15 14.13 11.24
N CYS A 57 1.35 13.68 11.56
CA CYS A 57 1.63 12.34 11.99
C CYS A 57 2.73 12.38 13.04
N ASP A 58 2.46 11.87 14.25
CA ASP A 58 3.36 11.98 15.41
C ASP A 58 3.91 13.40 15.66
N ASN A 59 3.04 14.41 15.52
CA ASN A 59 3.36 15.85 15.60
C ASN A 59 4.31 16.37 14.51
N VAL A 60 4.57 15.59 13.47
CA VAL A 60 5.34 15.99 12.29
C VAL A 60 4.39 16.21 11.12
N VAL A 61 4.59 17.31 10.40
CA VAL A 61 3.84 17.58 9.17
C VAL A 61 4.48 16.83 8.02
N ILE A 62 3.71 15.94 7.38
CA ILE A 62 4.15 15.13 6.25
C ILE A 62 3.44 15.63 4.99
N ARG A 63 4.25 15.89 3.96
CA ARG A 63 3.82 16.16 2.59
C ARG A 63 3.85 14.85 1.80
N LEU A 64 2.69 14.45 1.30
CA LEU A 64 2.56 13.29 0.42
C LEU A 64 3.17 13.66 -0.93
N ILE A 65 4.34 13.11 -1.23
CA ILE A 65 5.06 13.37 -2.47
C ILE A 65 4.56 12.49 -3.63
N GLY A 66 4.77 12.98 -4.85
CA GLY A 66 4.26 12.37 -6.09
C GLY A 66 2.88 12.86 -6.50
N ILE A 67 2.19 13.61 -5.63
CA ILE A 67 0.86 14.18 -5.90
C ILE A 67 0.78 15.66 -5.56
N ASP A 68 -0.24 16.30 -6.13
CA ASP A 68 -0.69 17.65 -5.82
C ASP A 68 -2.22 17.68 -5.67
N ALA A 69 -2.69 18.09 -4.51
CA ALA A 69 -4.10 18.37 -4.24
C ALA A 69 -4.38 19.88 -4.35
N PRO A 70 -5.58 20.28 -4.78
CA PRO A 70 -5.98 21.68 -4.68
C PRO A 70 -5.87 22.17 -3.24
N GLU A 71 -5.22 23.32 -3.03
CA GLU A 71 -5.05 23.88 -1.68
C GLU A 71 -6.39 24.37 -1.10
N ILE A 72 -6.56 24.25 0.22
CA ILE A 72 -7.69 24.85 0.93
C ILE A 72 -7.48 26.36 1.05
N ASN A 73 -8.34 27.11 0.37
CA ASN A 73 -8.48 28.54 0.63
C ASN A 73 -9.29 28.73 1.92
N TRP A 74 -8.59 28.93 3.04
CA TRP A 74 -9.19 29.40 4.28
C TRP A 74 -9.59 30.86 4.10
N SER A 75 -10.84 31.14 3.69
CA SER A 75 -11.32 32.52 3.67
C SER A 75 -11.27 33.06 5.12
N SER A 76 -10.72 34.26 5.28
CA SER A 76 -10.54 34.94 6.56
C SER A 76 -11.84 35.30 7.30
N THR A 77 -13.00 34.94 6.76
CA THR A 77 -14.33 35.25 7.32
C THR A 77 -14.98 34.08 8.08
N GLY A 78 -14.28 32.96 8.28
CA GLY A 78 -14.80 31.83 9.08
C GLY A 78 -15.95 31.06 8.42
N SER A 79 -16.22 31.32 7.14
CA SER A 79 -17.14 30.47 6.35
C SER A 79 -16.49 29.11 6.12
N ARG A 80 -17.27 28.02 6.17
CA ARG A 80 -16.81 26.67 5.80
C ARG A 80 -16.09 26.76 4.45
N SER A 81 -14.84 26.32 4.38
CA SER A 81 -14.15 26.24 3.10
C SER A 81 -14.96 25.32 2.19
N THR A 82 -15.37 25.83 1.04
CA THR A 82 -16.08 25.08 0.01
C THR A 82 -15.23 25.10 -1.25
N GLY A 83 -15.24 23.99 -2.00
CA GLY A 83 -14.50 23.86 -3.24
C GLY A 83 -13.51 22.70 -3.26
N PRO A 84 -12.69 22.61 -4.33
CA PRO A 84 -11.91 21.41 -4.63
C PRO A 84 -10.91 21.00 -3.54
N GLY A 85 -10.31 21.97 -2.84
CA GLY A 85 -9.37 21.66 -1.75
C GLY A 85 -10.06 21.06 -0.54
N PHE A 86 -11.23 21.58 -0.16
CA PHE A 86 -12.04 20.99 0.89
C PHE A 86 -12.49 19.58 0.51
N GLU A 87 -12.93 19.35 -0.73
CA GLU A 87 -13.33 18.02 -1.20
C GLU A 87 -12.17 17.02 -1.16
N SER A 88 -10.97 17.46 -1.56
CA SER A 88 -9.76 16.66 -1.52
C SER A 88 -9.35 16.30 -0.09
N GLN A 89 -9.33 17.27 0.82
CA GLN A 89 -9.08 17.04 2.24
C GLN A 89 -10.09 16.04 2.83
N GLN A 90 -11.38 16.20 2.53
CA GLN A 90 -12.41 15.28 2.99
C GLN A 90 -12.22 13.86 2.44
N ALA A 91 -11.73 13.72 1.20
CA ALA A 91 -11.40 12.42 0.65
C ALA A 91 -10.24 11.75 1.38
N LEU A 92 -9.18 12.51 1.70
CA LEU A 92 -8.05 12.00 2.47
C LEU A 92 -8.48 11.63 3.90
N ILE A 93 -9.33 12.43 4.54
CA ILE A 93 -9.94 12.09 5.83
C ILE A 93 -10.71 10.77 5.74
N ARG A 94 -11.52 10.56 4.69
CA ARG A 94 -12.26 9.30 4.51
C ARG A 94 -11.35 8.09 4.34
N ILE A 95 -10.24 8.23 3.61
CA ILE A 95 -9.24 7.17 3.46
C ILE A 95 -8.57 6.85 4.81
N LEU A 96 -8.25 7.87 5.59
CA LEU A 96 -7.52 7.74 6.85
C LEU A 96 -8.43 7.52 8.07
N SER A 97 -9.75 7.47 7.89
CA SER A 97 -10.68 7.27 9.01
C SER A 97 -10.70 5.81 9.48
N PRO A 98 -10.94 5.56 10.79
CA PRO A 98 -10.97 6.55 11.88
C PRO A 98 -9.57 7.05 12.25
N LEU A 99 -9.47 8.26 12.80
CA LEU A 99 -8.25 8.79 13.41
C LEU A 99 -8.29 8.61 14.94
N PRO A 100 -7.14 8.40 15.61
CA PRO A 100 -5.80 8.30 15.03
C PRO A 100 -5.61 7.00 14.23
N ARG A 101 -4.76 7.04 13.20
CA ARG A 101 -4.53 5.88 12.30
C ARG A 101 -3.05 5.62 12.07
N LEU A 102 -2.63 4.37 12.25
CA LEU A 102 -1.28 3.92 11.93
C LEU A 102 -1.13 3.70 10.42
N ILE A 103 -0.07 4.25 9.82
CA ILE A 103 0.28 4.13 8.41
C ILE A 103 1.78 3.83 8.23
N GLY A 104 2.15 3.32 7.06
CA GLY A 104 3.54 3.16 6.63
C GLY A 104 4.04 4.38 5.87
N LEU A 105 5.31 4.73 6.07
CA LEU A 105 6.02 5.80 5.38
C LEU A 105 7.26 5.26 4.68
N ASN A 106 7.46 5.68 3.43
CA ASN A 106 8.73 5.53 2.70
C ASN A 106 9.26 6.91 2.31
N PHE A 107 10.49 7.22 2.70
CA PHE A 107 11.07 8.54 2.52
C PHE A 107 11.74 8.69 1.15
N ASN A 108 11.83 9.93 0.68
CA ASN A 108 12.69 10.26 -0.46
C ASN A 108 14.09 10.66 0.03
N ASN A 109 15.05 10.71 -0.89
CA ASN A 109 16.44 11.14 -0.62
C ASN A 109 16.51 12.51 0.07
N ARG A 110 15.57 13.40 -0.24
CA ARG A 110 15.36 14.66 0.48
C ARG A 110 14.28 14.45 1.53
N LEU A 111 14.66 14.56 2.80
CA LEU A 111 13.75 14.30 3.93
C LEU A 111 12.72 15.41 4.17
N ALA A 112 13.02 16.67 3.82
CA ALA A 112 12.11 17.80 4.07
C ALA A 112 12.15 18.86 2.96
N ASP A 113 11.04 19.58 2.80
CA ASP A 113 10.95 20.76 1.91
C ASP A 113 11.37 22.07 2.60
N ILE A 114 11.34 23.18 1.85
CA ILE A 114 11.71 24.52 2.35
C ILE A 114 10.77 25.05 3.44
N TYR A 115 9.59 24.44 3.60
CA TYR A 115 8.60 24.79 4.62
C TYR A 115 8.76 23.91 5.88
N GLY A 116 9.73 22.98 5.88
CA GLY A 116 9.99 22.08 6.99
C GLY A 116 9.05 20.87 7.05
N ARG A 117 8.28 20.59 5.99
CA ARG A 117 7.44 19.38 5.94
C ARG A 117 8.28 18.19 5.55
N VAL A 118 8.09 17.06 6.22
CA VAL A 118 8.72 15.80 5.86
C VAL A 118 8.14 15.25 4.57
N LEU A 119 8.98 14.76 3.67
CA LEU A 119 8.59 14.26 2.35
C LEU A 119 8.54 12.73 2.36
N ALA A 120 7.35 12.15 2.17
CA ALA A 120 7.17 10.70 2.21
C ALA A 120 6.08 10.21 1.25
N HIS A 121 6.29 8.99 0.74
CA HIS A 121 5.21 8.18 0.22
C HIS A 121 4.50 7.48 1.37
N THR A 122 3.15 7.43 1.33
CA THR A 122 2.35 6.95 2.45
C THR A 122 1.45 5.79 2.03
N TYR A 123 1.32 4.83 2.94
CA TYR A 123 0.66 3.55 2.67
C TYR A 123 -0.23 3.13 3.83
N LEU A 124 -1.35 2.50 3.52
CA LEU A 124 -2.08 1.70 4.49
C LEU A 124 -1.26 0.46 4.86
N LEU A 125 -1.56 -0.18 6.01
CA LEU A 125 -0.77 -1.31 6.52
C LEU A 125 -0.87 -2.58 5.65
N ASP A 126 -1.85 -2.65 4.75
CA ASP A 126 -1.98 -3.68 3.72
C ASP A 126 -1.16 -3.37 2.45
N GLY A 127 -0.46 -2.24 2.42
CA GLY A 127 0.40 -1.81 1.30
C GLY A 127 -0.29 -0.94 0.28
N GLU A 128 -1.58 -0.64 0.45
CA GLU A 128 -2.30 0.25 -0.48
C GLU A 128 -1.74 1.68 -0.40
N SER A 129 -1.35 2.24 -1.55
CA SER A 129 -0.83 3.61 -1.62
C SER A 129 -1.94 4.64 -1.43
N ILE A 130 -1.78 5.50 -0.44
CA ILE A 130 -2.74 6.58 -0.16
C ILE A 130 -2.73 7.60 -1.30
N GLN A 131 -1.56 7.91 -1.86
CA GLN A 131 -1.48 8.78 -3.04
C GLN A 131 -2.21 8.21 -4.24
N GLN A 132 -2.07 6.91 -4.51
CA GLN A 132 -2.77 6.27 -5.62
C GLN A 132 -4.29 6.34 -5.42
N LEU A 133 -4.78 6.09 -4.20
CA LEU A 133 -6.19 6.26 -3.87
C LEU A 133 -6.71 7.68 -4.13
N MET A 134 -5.89 8.70 -3.85
CA MET A 134 -6.23 10.10 -4.12
C MET A 134 -6.27 10.40 -5.63
N LEU A 135 -5.32 9.85 -6.40
CA LEU A 135 -5.26 9.98 -7.85
C LEU A 135 -6.44 9.28 -8.55
N ASP A 136 -6.69 8.01 -8.22
CA ASP A 136 -7.74 7.18 -8.82
C ASP A 136 -9.14 7.78 -8.63
N ARG A 137 -9.33 8.45 -7.49
CA ARG A 137 -10.60 9.11 -7.15
C ARG A 137 -10.68 10.56 -7.63
N GLY A 138 -9.65 11.07 -8.31
CA GLY A 138 -9.64 12.42 -8.90
C GLY A 138 -9.48 13.57 -7.91
N TYR A 139 -9.00 13.29 -6.68
CA TYR A 139 -8.81 14.30 -5.64
C TYR A 139 -7.40 14.91 -5.62
N ALA A 140 -6.47 14.34 -6.40
CA ALA A 140 -5.14 14.88 -6.61
C ALA A 140 -4.68 14.67 -8.06
N LYS A 141 -3.58 15.31 -8.45
CA LYS A 141 -2.89 15.14 -9.74
C LYS A 141 -1.45 14.71 -9.51
N ILE A 142 -0.84 14.06 -10.50
CA ILE A 142 0.58 13.71 -10.43
C ILE A 142 1.42 14.99 -10.40
N ARG A 143 2.43 15.01 -9.54
CA ARG A 143 3.47 16.04 -9.52
C ARG A 143 4.84 15.38 -9.51
N GLU A 144 5.70 15.80 -10.43
CA GLU A 144 7.11 15.39 -10.40
C GLU A 144 7.81 15.94 -9.15
N VAL A 145 8.62 15.09 -8.53
CA VAL A 145 9.40 15.41 -7.33
C VAL A 145 10.86 15.33 -7.73
N PHE A 146 11.58 16.45 -7.65
CA PHE A 146 13.02 16.56 -7.92
C PHE A 146 13.84 16.45 -6.63
#